data_AF-A0ABD7ARZ5-F1
#
_entry.id   AF-A0ABD7ARZ5-F1
#
_cell.length_a   1.000
_cell.length_b   1.000
_cell.length_c   1.000
_cell.angle_alpha   90.00
_cell.angle_beta   90.00
_cell.angle_gamma   90.00
#
_symmetry.space_group_name_H-M   'P 1'
#
loop_
_entity.id
_entity.type
_entity.pdbx_description
1 polymer ?
#
loop_
_entity_poly.entity_id
_entity_poly.type
_entity_poly.pdbx_seq_one_letter_code
_entity_poly.pdbx_strand_id
1 'polypeptide(L)'
;MYIEIKETFLELPSEIQFSEAANAAILTQDKWGDVWQTLKTDADLNYTDAGEPVSLASRVTTATSAIYHAITEGWTMCVGYSGGKDSHSLLHLFLMALIRAVRNGSNVSQHHFIQISNTLIENPEMHHQSTQVLSQLRAFIAEQQLPVTVLVAQRFLTKIQYDWSLRDYIGRKVFEGGYVRLQPNVFSSSLTERLFHICCSLDYVEAQRAAAVREKLLSGEVEDTAHNRRMAEPQFRLVQEANVLHIDFLWSLHCFNPRPFRAIELYRQVWEGGALDLLDDEPAMQPVPRTPMPAPRWMKLPEGRIGTSFDGLSDPSAEMAYFDGREDDRASRSLLSSGESLNIVAFEEEDELTVDEDTASWIIWHEYDGLRQRVSDGEFTPVAAAQYLLRYGAVRISRGKGAVYHRLAQRGQAFSRLGINDQTPLPSLLVSHSFKILTDCDYRLLVARKLRGQRQKLRFWCCVAACVALHTHNRTPLGAWITTQLENERQQHLARTGDELKAGLLDAVLTLCNLRIKPQSMQPEERLYYRAVRKRFLTTLARCISQEYDETLREVIWALRMLSGPQSSKKTGFRHVDDCRESTAALLRPLLNRLVRLLA
;
A
#
# COMPACT_ATOMS: atom_id res chain seq x y z
N MET A 1 -20.55 -12.35 -6.01
CA MET A 1 -21.80 -11.67 -6.40
C MET A 1 -22.47 -12.64 -7.37
N TYR A 2 -23.57 -13.29 -7.01
CA TYR A 2 -24.26 -14.18 -7.95
C TYR A 2 -25.59 -13.49 -8.29
N ILE A 3 -25.73 -13.10 -9.54
CA ILE A 3 -27.02 -12.89 -10.18
C ILE A 3 -27.50 -14.31 -10.49
N GLU A 4 -28.65 -14.70 -9.95
CA GLU A 4 -29.23 -16.03 -10.18
C GLU A 4 -29.57 -16.18 -11.67
N ILE A 5 -28.63 -16.68 -12.47
CA ILE A 5 -28.89 -17.10 -13.84
C ILE A 5 -29.64 -18.43 -13.73
N LYS A 6 -30.97 -18.38 -13.70
CA LYS A 6 -31.75 -19.58 -14.02
C LYS A 6 -31.55 -19.89 -15.49
N GLU A 7 -30.98 -21.07 -15.77
CA GLU A 7 -30.76 -21.67 -17.11
C GLU A 7 -32.04 -21.96 -17.92
N THR A 8 -33.15 -21.36 -17.53
CA THR A 8 -34.29 -21.13 -18.40
C THR A 8 -34.59 -19.65 -18.30
N PHE A 9 -34.03 -18.85 -19.22
CA PHE A 9 -34.89 -17.84 -19.85
C PHE A 9 -36.05 -18.65 -20.43
N LEU A 10 -37.08 -18.85 -19.61
CA LEU A 10 -38.41 -19.14 -20.13
C LEU A 10 -38.58 -18.08 -21.22
N GLU A 11 -38.76 -18.54 -22.45
CA GLU A 11 -39.52 -17.79 -23.44
C GLU A 11 -40.74 -17.28 -22.69
N LEU A 12 -40.67 -16.04 -22.21
CA LEU A 12 -41.84 -15.35 -21.74
C LEU A 12 -42.64 -15.12 -23.02
N PRO A 13 -43.88 -15.63 -23.11
CA PRO A 13 -44.68 -15.48 -24.30
C PRO A 13 -44.67 -14.01 -24.70
N SER A 14 -44.52 -13.75 -26.00
CA SER A 14 -44.47 -12.41 -26.61
C SER A 14 -45.68 -11.53 -26.29
N GLU A 15 -46.68 -12.06 -25.59
CA GLU A 15 -47.70 -11.32 -24.87
C GLU A 15 -47.92 -11.99 -23.51
N ILE A 16 -47.40 -11.40 -22.43
CA ILE A 16 -48.07 -11.56 -21.14
C ILE A 16 -49.30 -10.67 -21.24
N GLN A 17 -50.43 -11.26 -21.62
CA GLN A 17 -51.72 -10.64 -21.35
C GLN A 17 -51.77 -10.40 -19.85
N PHE A 18 -51.74 -9.11 -19.46
CA PHE A 18 -52.19 -8.71 -18.14
C PHE A 18 -53.56 -9.35 -17.95
N SER A 19 -53.71 -10.21 -16.94
CA SER A 19 -55.06 -10.52 -16.49
C SER A 19 -55.67 -9.18 -16.09
N GLU A 20 -56.87 -8.88 -16.58
CA GLU A 20 -57.63 -7.66 -16.24
C GLU A 20 -57.86 -7.48 -14.72
N ALA A 21 -57.35 -8.39 -13.89
CA ALA A 21 -57.30 -8.29 -12.44
C ALA A 21 -56.24 -7.32 -11.89
N ALA A 22 -55.34 -6.76 -12.70
CA ALA A 22 -54.40 -5.70 -12.25
C ALA A 22 -55.07 -4.33 -12.01
N ASN A 23 -56.37 -4.21 -12.31
CA ASN A 23 -57.22 -3.09 -11.89
C ASN A 23 -58.05 -3.42 -10.63
N ALA A 24 -57.56 -4.31 -9.77
CA ALA A 24 -58.10 -4.39 -8.41
C ALA A 24 -57.83 -3.04 -7.73
N ALA A 25 -58.89 -2.22 -7.63
CA ALA A 25 -58.90 -0.93 -6.98
C ALA A 25 -58.01 -0.96 -5.72
N ILE A 26 -56.91 -0.20 -5.75
CA ILE A 26 -55.96 -0.09 -4.65
C ILE A 26 -56.75 0.37 -3.43
N LEU A 27 -57.03 -0.56 -2.51
CA LEU A 27 -57.68 -0.26 -1.25
C LEU A 27 -56.81 0.74 -0.49
N THR A 28 -57.29 1.98 -0.41
CA THR A 28 -56.66 3.15 0.20
C THR A 28 -56.63 3.10 1.74
N GLN A 29 -56.92 1.95 2.35
CA GLN A 29 -56.91 1.71 3.80
C GLN A 29 -55.90 0.62 4.17
N ASP A 30 -54.62 0.94 3.99
CA ASP A 30 -53.50 0.10 4.42
C ASP A 30 -52.58 0.95 5.31
N LYS A 31 -51.87 0.28 6.22
CA LYS A 31 -50.91 0.85 7.17
C LYS A 31 -49.95 1.85 6.50
N TRP A 32 -49.58 1.62 5.24
CA TRP A 32 -48.70 2.50 4.47
C TRP A 32 -49.34 3.84 4.06
N GLY A 33 -50.65 3.88 3.87
CA GLY A 33 -51.40 5.12 3.68
C GLY A 33 -51.56 5.88 5.01
N ASP A 34 -51.86 5.12 6.07
CA ASP A 34 -52.04 5.66 7.42
C ASP A 34 -50.76 6.30 7.96
N VAL A 35 -49.58 5.73 7.68
CA VAL A 35 -48.27 6.27 8.11
C VAL A 35 -48.08 7.74 7.70
N TRP A 36 -48.50 8.13 6.49
CA TRP A 36 -48.40 9.52 6.04
C TRP A 36 -49.37 10.46 6.74
N GLN A 37 -50.50 9.92 7.21
CA GLN A 37 -51.45 10.66 8.02
C GLN A 37 -50.95 10.77 9.46
N THR A 38 -50.43 9.70 10.04
CA THR A 38 -49.81 9.67 11.37
C THR A 38 -48.63 10.64 11.46
N LEU A 39 -47.73 10.68 10.47
CA LEU A 39 -46.63 11.64 10.43
C LEU A 39 -47.12 13.11 10.47
N LYS A 40 -48.33 13.39 9.98
CA LYS A 40 -48.92 14.73 10.01
C LYS A 40 -49.67 15.04 11.31
N THR A 41 -50.27 14.04 11.95
CA THR A 41 -51.22 14.26 13.07
C THR A 41 -50.64 13.95 14.44
N ASP A 42 -49.58 13.13 14.51
CA ASP A 42 -49.01 12.68 15.77
C ASP A 42 -48.25 13.81 16.48
N ALA A 43 -48.60 14.06 17.74
CA ALA A 43 -48.06 15.17 18.53
C ALA A 43 -46.61 14.93 18.96
N ASP A 44 -46.22 13.67 19.21
CA ASP A 44 -44.89 13.32 19.67
C ASP A 44 -43.88 13.36 18.51
N LEU A 45 -44.28 12.90 17.31
CA LEU A 45 -43.43 12.96 16.12
C LEU A 45 -43.23 14.39 15.58
N ASN A 46 -44.17 15.29 15.88
CA ASN A 46 -44.12 16.70 15.49
C ASN A 46 -43.59 17.64 16.58
N TYR A 47 -43.20 17.10 17.74
CA TYR A 47 -42.60 17.87 18.81
C TYR A 47 -41.26 18.51 18.37
N THR A 48 -41.01 19.75 18.80
CA THR A 48 -39.76 20.49 18.60
C THR A 48 -39.31 21.14 19.91
N ASP A 49 -38.00 21.10 20.19
CA ASP A 49 -37.39 21.75 21.35
C ASP A 49 -36.62 23.01 20.91
N ALA A 50 -36.31 23.91 21.86
CA ALA A 50 -35.67 25.19 21.61
C ALA A 50 -34.28 25.08 20.94
N GLY A 51 -33.62 23.92 21.03
CA GLY A 51 -32.33 23.63 20.40
C GLY A 51 -32.41 22.91 19.04
N GLU A 52 -33.56 22.38 18.64
CA GLU A 52 -33.71 21.58 17.42
C GLU A 52 -35.01 21.97 16.66
N PRO A 53 -34.94 22.89 15.68
CA PRO A 53 -36.11 23.49 15.06
C PRO A 53 -36.84 22.57 14.06
N VAL A 54 -36.37 21.33 13.87
CA VAL A 54 -36.88 20.39 12.86
C VAL A 54 -37.41 19.14 13.54
N SER A 55 -38.72 18.90 13.42
CA SER A 55 -39.37 17.70 13.98
C SER A 55 -38.93 16.41 13.28
N LEU A 56 -39.08 15.28 13.98
CA LEU A 56 -38.77 13.96 13.43
C LEU A 56 -39.63 13.65 12.20
N ALA A 57 -40.92 13.99 12.25
CA ALA A 57 -41.83 13.83 11.12
C ALA A 57 -41.37 14.61 9.88
N SER A 58 -40.86 15.84 10.06
CA SER A 58 -40.31 16.66 8.98
C SER A 58 -39.06 16.01 8.35
N ARG A 59 -38.15 15.46 9.18
CA ARG A 59 -36.95 14.76 8.69
C ARG A 59 -37.29 13.51 7.90
N VAL A 60 -38.20 12.67 8.43
CA VAL A 60 -38.68 11.45 7.75
C VAL A 60 -39.34 11.80 6.42
N THR A 61 -40.21 12.81 6.40
CA THR A 61 -40.90 13.24 5.18
C THR A 61 -39.93 13.78 4.13
N THR A 62 -38.96 14.59 4.55
CA THR A 62 -37.94 15.17 3.66
C THR A 62 -37.05 14.08 3.07
N ALA A 63 -36.52 13.18 3.90
CA ALA A 63 -35.66 12.09 3.46
C ALA A 63 -36.38 11.11 2.52
N THR A 64 -37.61 10.71 2.88
CA THR A 64 -38.40 9.80 2.05
C THR A 64 -38.78 10.45 0.72
N SER A 65 -39.09 11.75 0.71
CA SER A 65 -39.39 12.48 -0.53
C SER A 65 -38.17 12.60 -1.43
N ALA A 66 -36.98 12.86 -0.88
CA ALA A 66 -35.73 12.88 -1.65
C ALA A 66 -35.44 11.53 -2.31
N ILE A 67 -35.60 10.43 -1.56
CA ILE A 67 -35.44 9.07 -2.10
C ILE A 67 -36.51 8.77 -3.15
N TYR A 68 -37.77 9.16 -2.91
CA TYR A 68 -38.86 9.00 -3.86
C TYR A 68 -38.57 9.72 -5.17
N HIS A 69 -38.11 10.98 -5.12
CA HIS A 69 -37.73 11.73 -6.32
C HIS A 69 -36.65 11.01 -7.12
N ALA A 70 -35.57 10.56 -6.46
CA ALA A 70 -34.51 9.80 -7.13
C ALA A 70 -35.05 8.51 -7.79
N ILE A 71 -35.94 7.77 -7.11
CA ILE A 71 -36.57 6.58 -7.69
C ILE A 71 -37.42 6.93 -8.92
N THR A 72 -38.25 7.96 -8.84
CA THR A 72 -39.14 8.38 -9.94
C THR A 72 -38.42 9.01 -11.13
N GLU A 73 -37.20 9.53 -10.92
CA GLU A 73 -36.31 9.99 -11.98
C GLU A 73 -35.61 8.82 -12.72
N GLY A 74 -35.86 7.57 -12.30
CA GLY A 74 -35.33 6.36 -12.95
C GLY A 74 -33.99 5.87 -12.40
N TRP A 75 -33.55 6.38 -11.24
CA TRP A 75 -32.30 5.93 -10.62
C TRP A 75 -32.45 4.54 -9.99
N THR A 76 -31.40 3.73 -10.11
CA THR A 76 -31.33 2.45 -9.39
C THR A 76 -30.60 2.66 -8.08
N MET A 77 -31.34 2.46 -7.00
CA MET A 77 -30.81 2.58 -5.64
C MET A 77 -30.09 1.30 -5.20
N CYS A 78 -28.90 1.46 -4.62
CA CYS A 78 -28.20 0.43 -3.84
C CYS A 78 -28.16 0.86 -2.37
N VAL A 79 -28.75 0.06 -1.48
CA VAL A 79 -28.85 0.36 -0.05
C VAL A 79 -27.94 -0.58 0.74
N GLY A 80 -26.92 -0.02 1.38
CA GLY A 80 -26.06 -0.76 2.32
C GLY A 80 -26.76 -0.96 3.67
N TYR A 81 -26.92 -2.20 4.10
CA TYR A 81 -27.49 -2.57 5.40
C TYR A 81 -26.43 -3.28 6.27
N SER A 82 -26.20 -2.75 7.47
CA SER A 82 -25.19 -3.23 8.42
C SER A 82 -25.79 -3.77 9.72
N GLY A 83 -27.12 -3.81 9.85
CA GLY A 83 -27.78 -4.22 11.09
C GLY A 83 -27.85 -3.12 12.17
N GLY A 84 -27.11 -2.01 12.00
CA GLY A 84 -27.17 -0.87 12.92
C GLY A 84 -28.40 0.02 12.72
N LYS A 85 -28.72 0.83 13.74
CA LYS A 85 -29.90 1.72 13.77
C LYS A 85 -30.03 2.61 12.53
N ASP A 86 -28.93 3.21 12.08
CA ASP A 86 -28.95 4.19 10.98
C ASP A 86 -29.25 3.50 9.65
N SER A 87 -28.62 2.34 9.41
CA SER A 87 -28.89 1.51 8.23
C SER A 87 -30.30 0.92 8.24
N HIS A 88 -30.85 0.65 9.43
CA HIS A 88 -32.20 0.13 9.61
C HIS A 88 -33.25 1.21 9.34
N SER A 89 -33.03 2.44 9.81
CA SER A 89 -33.87 3.61 9.49
C SER A 89 -33.81 3.93 7.99
N LEU A 90 -32.62 3.93 7.38
CA LEU A 90 -32.47 4.18 5.94
C LEU A 90 -33.22 3.13 5.10
N LEU A 91 -33.13 1.85 5.48
CA LEU A 91 -33.86 0.76 4.82
C LEU A 91 -35.38 1.00 4.86
N HIS A 92 -35.92 1.43 6.02
CA HIS A 92 -37.34 1.75 6.15
C HIS A 92 -37.75 2.93 5.27
N LEU A 93 -36.97 4.03 5.27
CA LEU A 93 -37.24 5.19 4.43
C LEU A 93 -37.22 4.82 2.94
N PHE A 94 -36.27 3.97 2.53
CA PHE A 94 -36.20 3.46 1.16
C PHE A 94 -37.42 2.61 0.79
N LEU A 95 -37.82 1.65 1.63
CA LEU A 95 -39.00 0.81 1.38
C LEU A 95 -40.29 1.65 1.33
N MET A 96 -40.44 2.63 2.22
CA MET A 96 -41.57 3.58 2.20
C MET A 96 -41.66 4.35 0.88
N ALA A 97 -40.52 4.86 0.39
CA ALA A 97 -40.45 5.56 -0.89
C ALA A 97 -40.75 4.63 -2.08
N LEU A 98 -40.19 3.42 -2.07
CA LEU A 98 -40.34 2.45 -3.16
C LEU A 98 -41.79 1.95 -3.28
N ILE A 99 -42.42 1.58 -2.16
CA ILE A 99 -43.83 1.16 -2.16
C ILE A 99 -44.73 2.28 -2.66
N ARG A 100 -44.46 3.52 -2.23
CA ARG A 100 -45.19 4.69 -2.72
C ARG A 100 -45.02 4.85 -4.24
N ALA A 101 -43.81 4.68 -4.77
CA ALA A 101 -43.55 4.82 -6.20
C ALA A 101 -44.21 3.70 -7.03
N VAL A 102 -44.12 2.45 -6.58
CA VAL A 102 -44.77 1.30 -7.23
C VAL A 102 -46.30 1.42 -7.20
N ARG A 103 -46.89 1.76 -6.04
CA ARG A 103 -48.35 1.92 -5.91
C ARG A 103 -48.90 3.09 -6.70
N ASN A 104 -48.13 4.16 -6.86
CA ASN A 104 -48.50 5.30 -7.71
C ASN A 104 -48.35 5.02 -9.21
N GLY A 105 -47.89 3.82 -9.61
CA GLY A 105 -47.62 3.48 -11.00
C GLY A 105 -46.53 4.36 -11.63
N SER A 106 -45.61 4.89 -10.83
CA SER A 106 -44.51 5.74 -11.32
C SER A 106 -43.47 4.89 -12.07
N ASN A 107 -42.68 5.52 -12.95
CA ASN A 107 -41.60 4.83 -13.66
C ASN A 107 -40.48 4.47 -12.66
N VAL A 108 -40.41 3.20 -12.26
CA VAL A 108 -39.48 2.66 -11.27
C VAL A 108 -38.52 1.69 -11.95
N SER A 109 -37.23 1.78 -11.61
CA SER A 109 -36.23 0.82 -12.09
C SER A 109 -36.56 -0.60 -11.63
N GLN A 110 -36.44 -1.59 -12.53
CA GLN A 110 -36.78 -2.99 -12.22
C GLN A 110 -35.79 -3.70 -11.28
N HIS A 111 -34.67 -3.06 -10.92
CA HIS A 111 -33.55 -3.73 -10.25
C HIS A 111 -32.91 -2.92 -9.13
N HIS A 112 -33.62 -2.67 -8.02
CA HIS A 112 -33.01 -2.07 -6.83
C HIS A 112 -32.21 -3.10 -6.01
N PHE A 113 -31.13 -2.67 -5.35
CA PHE A 113 -30.24 -3.58 -4.61
C PHE A 113 -30.19 -3.27 -3.13
N ILE A 114 -30.20 -4.32 -2.31
CA ILE A 114 -29.87 -4.23 -0.88
C ILE A 114 -28.60 -5.05 -0.64
N GLN A 115 -27.54 -4.38 -0.21
CA GLN A 115 -26.23 -4.96 0.04
C GLN A 115 -26.02 -5.12 1.54
N ILE A 116 -25.67 -6.34 1.97
CA ILE A 116 -25.27 -6.60 3.36
C ILE A 116 -23.82 -7.09 3.38
N SER A 117 -23.01 -6.39 4.18
CA SER A 117 -21.61 -6.71 4.40
C SER A 117 -21.47 -7.48 5.71
N ASN A 118 -21.89 -8.75 5.74
CA ASN A 118 -21.72 -9.57 6.94
C ASN A 118 -20.26 -10.03 7.06
N THR A 119 -19.54 -9.43 7.99
CA THR A 119 -18.10 -9.66 8.22
C THR A 119 -17.81 -10.90 9.06
N LEU A 120 -18.83 -11.53 9.68
CA LEU A 120 -18.73 -12.68 10.60
C LEU A 120 -17.85 -12.46 11.86
N ILE A 121 -17.32 -11.24 12.05
CA ILE A 121 -16.67 -10.75 13.28
C ILE A 121 -17.69 -10.03 14.17
N GLU A 122 -18.89 -9.78 13.65
CA GLU A 122 -19.94 -9.10 14.39
C GLU A 122 -20.43 -9.92 15.58
N ASN A 123 -20.98 -9.21 16.57
CA ASN A 123 -21.64 -9.82 17.71
C ASN A 123 -22.67 -10.85 17.22
N PRO A 124 -22.70 -12.09 17.78
CA PRO A 124 -23.72 -13.10 17.46
C PRO A 124 -25.16 -12.59 17.44
N GLU A 125 -25.49 -11.62 18.30
CA GLU A 125 -26.81 -10.99 18.33
C GLU A 125 -27.09 -10.13 17.07
N MET A 126 -26.10 -9.35 16.64
CA MET A 126 -26.19 -8.54 15.40
C MET A 126 -26.32 -9.42 14.16
N HIS A 127 -25.64 -10.57 14.16
CA HIS A 127 -25.77 -11.58 13.11
C HIS A 127 -27.17 -12.20 13.09
N HIS A 128 -27.71 -12.55 14.27
CA HIS A 128 -29.06 -13.09 14.39
C HIS A 128 -30.12 -12.08 13.93
N GLN A 129 -30.02 -10.82 14.39
CA GLN A 129 -30.89 -9.74 13.99
C GLN A 129 -30.84 -9.49 12.47
N SER A 130 -29.63 -9.42 11.90
CA SER A 130 -29.47 -9.20 10.45
C SER A 130 -30.07 -10.34 9.62
N THR A 131 -29.95 -11.58 10.09
CA THR A 131 -30.54 -12.76 9.45
C THR A 131 -32.06 -12.75 9.53
N GLN A 132 -32.63 -12.38 10.68
CA GLN A 132 -34.08 -12.23 10.85
C GLN A 132 -34.63 -11.14 9.94
N VAL A 133 -34.00 -9.95 9.94
CA VAL A 133 -34.41 -8.82 9.09
C VAL A 133 -34.32 -9.19 7.62
N LEU A 134 -33.29 -9.91 7.20
CA LEU A 134 -33.17 -10.45 5.84
C LEU A 134 -34.33 -11.38 5.45
N SER A 135 -34.70 -12.29 6.35
CA SER A 135 -35.81 -13.22 6.10
C SER A 135 -37.14 -12.49 5.96
N GLN A 136 -37.39 -11.50 6.83
CA GLN A 136 -38.57 -10.65 6.79
C GLN A 136 -38.60 -9.78 5.54
N LEU A 137 -37.45 -9.20 5.18
CA LEU A 137 -37.30 -8.37 3.98
C LEU A 137 -37.56 -9.17 2.70
N ARG A 138 -37.05 -10.40 2.60
CA ARG A 138 -37.32 -11.28 1.44
C ARG A 138 -38.79 -11.67 1.34
N ALA A 139 -39.42 -12.01 2.46
CA ALA A 139 -40.85 -12.31 2.51
C ALA A 139 -41.67 -11.08 2.10
N PHE A 140 -41.28 -9.90 2.59
CA PHE A 140 -41.93 -8.63 2.28
C PHE A 140 -41.81 -8.23 0.81
N ILE A 141 -40.62 -8.36 0.21
CA ILE A 141 -40.38 -8.11 -1.21
C ILE A 141 -41.25 -9.03 -2.08
N ALA A 142 -41.36 -10.30 -1.71
CA ALA A 142 -42.19 -11.27 -2.42
C ALA A 142 -43.69 -10.97 -2.29
N GLU A 143 -44.15 -10.61 -1.09
CA GLU A 143 -45.56 -10.26 -0.82
C GLU A 143 -46.00 -9.02 -1.58
N GLN A 144 -45.17 -7.98 -1.62
CA GLN A 144 -45.49 -6.69 -2.25
C GLN A 144 -45.01 -6.58 -3.70
N GLN A 145 -44.47 -7.67 -4.29
CA GLN A 145 -43.95 -7.74 -5.65
C GLN A 145 -42.98 -6.59 -6.00
N LEU A 146 -42.09 -6.24 -5.07
CA LEU A 146 -41.19 -5.10 -5.24
C LEU A 146 -40.01 -5.45 -6.17
N PRO A 147 -39.57 -4.51 -7.04
CA PRO A 147 -38.43 -4.71 -7.94
C PRO A 147 -37.08 -4.60 -7.20
N VAL A 148 -36.85 -5.45 -6.19
CA VAL A 148 -35.67 -5.41 -5.30
C VAL A 148 -34.99 -6.77 -5.27
N THR A 149 -33.69 -6.79 -5.56
CA THR A 149 -32.83 -7.97 -5.43
C THR A 149 -31.91 -7.83 -4.22
N VAL A 150 -31.95 -8.80 -3.31
CA VAL A 150 -31.07 -8.82 -2.14
C VAL A 150 -29.77 -9.53 -2.51
N LEU A 151 -28.69 -8.77 -2.67
CA LEU A 151 -27.38 -9.29 -3.01
C LEU A 151 -26.60 -9.62 -1.73
N VAL A 152 -26.40 -10.92 -1.48
CA VAL A 152 -25.52 -11.40 -0.42
C VAL A 152 -24.19 -11.83 -1.04
N ALA A 153 -23.19 -10.95 -1.01
CA ALA A 153 -21.85 -11.18 -1.57
C ALA A 153 -21.04 -12.30 -0.87
N GLN A 154 -21.63 -13.01 0.09
CA GLN A 154 -20.95 -13.69 1.19
C GLN A 154 -20.90 -15.23 1.10
N ARG A 155 -21.68 -15.88 0.22
CA ARG A 155 -21.94 -17.33 0.33
C ARG A 155 -20.66 -18.17 0.21
N PHE A 156 -19.85 -17.93 -0.81
CA PHE A 156 -18.55 -18.59 -1.00
C PHE A 156 -17.60 -18.35 0.19
N LEU A 157 -17.35 -17.09 0.55
CA LEU A 157 -16.45 -16.73 1.65
C LEU A 157 -16.90 -17.31 3.01
N THR A 158 -18.21 -17.40 3.24
CA THR A 158 -18.79 -17.99 4.46
C THR A 158 -18.54 -19.49 4.51
N LYS A 159 -18.66 -20.19 3.37
CA LYS A 159 -18.43 -21.64 3.31
C LYS A 159 -16.97 -22.00 3.61
N ILE A 160 -16.03 -21.15 3.21
CA ILE A 160 -14.58 -21.39 3.38
C ILE A 160 -13.95 -20.70 4.60
N GLN A 161 -14.74 -20.02 5.45
CA GLN A 161 -14.19 -19.16 6.50
C GLN A 161 -13.35 -19.91 7.55
N TYR A 162 -13.73 -21.14 7.86
CA TYR A 162 -13.07 -22.02 8.83
C TYR A 162 -12.10 -23.01 8.17
N ASP A 163 -11.88 -22.85 6.87
CA ASP A 163 -10.86 -23.60 6.15
C ASP A 163 -9.49 -22.94 6.33
N TRP A 164 -8.71 -23.51 7.24
CA TRP A 164 -7.35 -23.06 7.52
C TRP A 164 -6.36 -23.46 6.43
N SER A 165 -6.67 -24.43 5.56
CA SER A 165 -5.77 -24.83 4.47
C SER A 165 -5.74 -23.80 3.33
N LEU A 166 -6.80 -23.00 3.21
CA LEU A 166 -6.87 -21.91 2.24
C LEU A 166 -6.21 -20.61 2.74
N ARG A 167 -5.48 -20.66 3.85
CA ARG A 167 -4.80 -19.52 4.46
C ARG A 167 -3.29 -19.65 4.35
N ASP A 168 -2.63 -18.53 4.08
CA ASP A 168 -1.21 -18.39 4.31
C ASP A 168 -0.94 -18.41 5.82
N TYR A 169 -0.05 -19.31 6.22
CA TYR A 169 0.35 -19.50 7.60
C TYR A 169 1.63 -18.74 7.95
N ILE A 170 2.29 -18.08 7.01
CA ILE A 170 3.59 -17.44 7.24
C ILE A 170 3.39 -15.99 7.71
N GLY A 171 3.84 -15.69 8.92
CA GLY A 171 3.82 -14.34 9.45
C GLY A 171 4.77 -13.40 8.70
N ARG A 172 4.30 -12.18 8.43
CA ARG A 172 5.13 -11.16 7.78
C ARG A 172 6.08 -10.45 8.76
N LYS A 173 5.81 -10.49 10.06
CA LYS A 173 6.63 -9.79 11.07
C LYS A 173 7.75 -10.69 11.59
N VAL A 174 8.97 -10.15 11.59
CA VAL A 174 10.11 -10.76 12.29
C VAL A 174 10.10 -10.27 13.73
N PHE A 175 10.14 -11.21 14.66
CA PHE A 175 10.15 -10.98 16.09
C PHE A 175 11.56 -11.21 16.68
N GLU A 176 11.67 -10.93 17.98
CA GLU A 176 12.92 -10.98 18.73
C GLU A 176 13.66 -12.31 18.52
N GLY A 177 14.95 -12.22 18.17
CA GLY A 177 15.79 -13.38 17.85
C GLY A 177 15.64 -13.93 16.44
N GLY A 178 15.02 -13.20 15.52
CA GLY A 178 14.88 -13.60 14.12
C GLY A 178 13.82 -14.68 13.93
N TYR A 179 12.78 -14.68 14.76
CA TYR A 179 11.69 -15.65 14.68
C TYR A 179 10.50 -15.07 13.91
N VAL A 180 9.86 -15.91 13.11
CA VAL A 180 8.61 -15.61 12.40
C VAL A 180 7.50 -16.49 12.99
N ARG A 181 6.32 -15.90 13.18
CA ARG A 181 5.14 -16.61 13.65
C ARG A 181 4.51 -17.38 12.49
N LEU A 182 4.33 -18.68 12.66
CA LEU A 182 3.60 -19.55 11.76
C LEU A 182 2.19 -19.79 12.33
N GLN A 183 1.19 -19.18 11.70
CA GLN A 183 -0.22 -19.34 12.04
C GLN A 183 -1.08 -18.87 10.86
N PRO A 184 -2.18 -19.57 10.52
CA PRO A 184 -3.14 -19.11 9.52
C PRO A 184 -3.59 -17.67 9.79
N ASN A 185 -3.45 -16.78 8.81
CA ASN A 185 -3.83 -15.38 8.96
C ASN A 185 -4.53 -14.82 7.73
N VAL A 186 -3.82 -14.72 6.60
CA VAL A 186 -4.33 -14.14 5.34
C VAL A 186 -4.75 -15.27 4.40
N PHE A 187 -5.56 -15.01 3.38
CA PHE A 187 -5.82 -15.98 2.32
C PHE A 187 -4.53 -16.38 1.58
N SER A 188 -4.46 -17.63 1.15
CA SER A 188 -3.36 -18.14 0.31
C SER A 188 -3.36 -17.44 -1.06
N SER A 189 -2.20 -17.43 -1.72
CA SER A 189 -1.99 -16.94 -3.09
C SER A 189 -3.03 -17.51 -4.05
N SER A 190 -3.22 -18.83 -4.03
CA SER A 190 -4.18 -19.55 -4.87
C SER A 190 -5.62 -19.06 -4.70
N LEU A 191 -6.05 -18.84 -3.45
CA LEU A 191 -7.38 -18.31 -3.18
C LEU A 191 -7.50 -16.83 -3.54
N THR A 192 -6.46 -16.03 -3.30
CA THR A 192 -6.47 -14.62 -3.74
C THR A 192 -6.49 -14.47 -5.26
N GLU A 193 -5.80 -15.36 -5.99
CA GLU A 193 -5.86 -15.44 -7.45
C GLU A 193 -7.27 -15.80 -7.92
N ARG A 194 -7.89 -16.80 -7.30
CA ARG A 194 -9.26 -17.19 -7.63
C ARG A 194 -10.25 -16.07 -7.37
N LEU A 195 -10.17 -15.41 -6.21
CA LEU A 195 -11.03 -14.28 -5.88
C LEU A 195 -10.86 -13.12 -6.86
N PHE A 196 -9.63 -12.83 -7.26
CA PHE A 196 -9.35 -11.83 -8.29
C PHE A 196 -9.95 -12.23 -9.65
N HIS A 197 -9.76 -13.49 -10.06
CA HIS A 197 -10.30 -14.05 -11.30
C HIS A 197 -11.84 -13.98 -11.34
N ILE A 198 -12.51 -14.27 -10.23
CA ILE A 198 -13.97 -14.13 -10.08
C ILE A 198 -14.39 -12.67 -10.27
N CYS A 199 -13.70 -11.71 -9.63
CA CYS A 199 -14.03 -10.30 -9.79
C CYS A 199 -13.90 -9.85 -11.26
N CYS A 200 -12.82 -10.25 -11.95
CA CYS A 200 -12.66 -9.96 -13.37
C CYS A 200 -13.74 -10.62 -14.24
N SER A 201 -14.11 -11.87 -13.94
CA SER A 201 -15.14 -12.61 -14.67
C SER A 201 -16.51 -11.95 -14.55
N LEU A 202 -16.85 -11.43 -13.37
CA LEU A 202 -18.09 -10.70 -13.13
C LEU A 202 -18.15 -9.40 -13.93
N ASP A 203 -17.05 -8.64 -13.96
CA ASP A 203 -16.97 -7.41 -14.75
C ASP A 203 -17.11 -7.69 -16.25
N TYR A 204 -16.51 -8.78 -16.73
CA TYR A 204 -16.61 -9.20 -18.12
C TYR A 204 -18.04 -9.59 -18.51
N VAL A 205 -18.73 -10.37 -17.69
CA VAL A 205 -20.14 -10.74 -17.92
C VAL A 205 -21.04 -9.52 -17.91
N GLU A 206 -20.81 -8.56 -17.00
CA GLU A 206 -21.56 -7.31 -16.95
C GLU A 206 -21.30 -6.45 -18.20
N ALA A 207 -20.05 -6.40 -18.69
CA ALA A 207 -19.71 -5.72 -19.93
C ALA A 207 -20.38 -6.38 -21.15
N GLN A 208 -20.42 -7.72 -21.22
CA GLN A 208 -21.14 -8.43 -22.28
C GLN A 208 -22.65 -8.14 -22.24
N ARG A 209 -23.26 -8.17 -21.05
CA ARG A 209 -24.68 -7.82 -20.87
C ARG A 209 -24.97 -6.41 -21.38
N ALA A 210 -24.13 -5.44 -21.01
CA ALA A 210 -24.25 -4.06 -21.49
C ALA A 210 -24.11 -3.95 -23.01
N ALA A 211 -23.11 -4.60 -23.59
CA ALA A 211 -22.88 -4.62 -25.03
C ALA A 211 -24.04 -5.24 -25.81
N ALA A 212 -24.62 -6.34 -25.31
CA ALA A 212 -25.77 -6.98 -25.92
C ALA A 212 -27.01 -6.06 -25.91
N VAL A 213 -27.25 -5.34 -24.82
CA VAL A 213 -28.34 -4.34 -24.77
C VAL A 213 -28.07 -3.19 -25.73
N ARG A 214 -26.82 -2.72 -25.81
CA ARG A 214 -26.42 -1.67 -26.75
C ARG A 214 -26.66 -2.08 -28.20
N GLU A 215 -26.30 -3.31 -28.56
CA GLU A 215 -26.52 -3.85 -29.91
C GLU A 215 -28.01 -3.95 -30.24
N LYS A 216 -28.84 -4.42 -29.30
CA LYS A 216 -30.30 -4.47 -29.44
C LYS A 216 -30.95 -3.09 -29.58
N LEU A 217 -30.39 -2.09 -28.89
CA LEU A 217 -30.85 -0.70 -29.00
C LEU A 217 -30.46 -0.08 -30.35
N LEU A 218 -29.26 -0.40 -30.86
CA LEU A 218 -28.79 0.07 -32.18
C LEU A 218 -29.52 -0.61 -33.35
N SER A 219 -29.89 -1.88 -33.21
CA SER A 219 -30.66 -2.63 -34.21
C SER A 219 -32.15 -2.31 -34.20
N GLY A 220 -32.64 -1.64 -33.16
CA GLY A 220 -34.06 -1.29 -32.99
C GLY A 220 -34.94 -2.42 -32.47
N GLU A 221 -34.35 -3.54 -32.04
CA GLU A 221 -35.08 -4.65 -31.39
C GLU A 221 -35.67 -4.24 -30.03
N VAL A 222 -35.04 -3.27 -29.37
CA VAL A 222 -35.46 -2.74 -28.07
C VAL A 222 -35.76 -1.26 -28.22
N GLU A 223 -36.88 -0.80 -27.65
CA GLU A 223 -37.29 0.60 -27.70
C GLU A 223 -36.24 1.52 -27.08
N ASP A 224 -36.02 2.67 -27.70
CA ASP A 224 -35.07 3.68 -27.23
C ASP A 224 -35.63 4.47 -26.04
N THR A 225 -35.61 3.83 -24.88
CA THR A 225 -36.00 4.42 -23.59
C THR A 225 -34.77 4.83 -22.78
N ALA A 226 -34.94 5.78 -21.86
CA ALA A 226 -33.87 6.17 -20.93
C ALA A 226 -33.33 5.00 -20.11
N HIS A 227 -34.18 4.03 -19.78
CA HIS A 227 -33.78 2.79 -19.11
C HIS A 227 -32.87 1.93 -20.00
N ASN A 228 -33.24 1.71 -21.26
CA ASN A 228 -32.46 0.87 -22.17
C ASN A 228 -31.13 1.51 -22.57
N ARG A 229 -31.08 2.85 -22.72
CA ARG A 229 -29.82 3.60 -22.90
C ARG A 229 -28.88 3.41 -21.71
N ARG A 230 -29.41 3.43 -20.50
CA ARG A 230 -28.63 3.18 -19.29
C ARG A 230 -28.15 1.73 -19.24
N MET A 231 -29.03 0.76 -19.53
CA MET A 231 -28.69 -0.67 -19.52
C MET A 231 -27.71 -1.05 -20.64
N ALA A 232 -27.53 -0.20 -21.66
CA ALA A 232 -26.49 -0.33 -22.68
C ALA A 232 -25.07 -0.02 -22.17
N GLU A 233 -24.94 0.49 -20.94
CA GLU A 233 -23.66 0.71 -20.25
C GLU A 233 -23.48 -0.27 -19.08
N PRO A 234 -22.22 -0.66 -18.74
CA PRO A 234 -21.95 -1.47 -17.56
C PRO A 234 -22.43 -0.77 -16.28
N GLN A 235 -23.23 -1.45 -15.47
CA GLN A 235 -23.77 -0.90 -14.23
C GLN A 235 -22.77 -0.95 -13.06
N PHE A 236 -21.78 -1.83 -13.15
CA PHE A 236 -20.69 -1.91 -12.19
C PHE A 236 -19.39 -2.34 -12.87
N ARG A 237 -18.28 -1.97 -12.24
CA ARG A 237 -16.93 -2.44 -12.58
C ARG A 237 -16.10 -2.51 -11.31
N LEU A 238 -15.77 -3.72 -10.86
CA LEU A 238 -15.06 -4.01 -9.62
C LEU A 238 -13.54 -3.81 -9.78
N VAL A 239 -12.99 -4.24 -10.92
CA VAL A 239 -11.56 -4.25 -11.22
C VAL A 239 -11.31 -3.39 -12.45
N GLN A 240 -10.66 -2.25 -12.21
CA GLN A 240 -10.08 -1.40 -13.24
C GLN A 240 -8.64 -1.82 -13.53
N GLU A 241 -8.11 -1.39 -14.67
CA GLU A 241 -6.74 -1.66 -15.13
C GLU A 241 -5.69 -1.24 -14.08
N ALA A 242 -5.88 -0.07 -13.45
CA ALA A 242 -5.03 0.39 -12.35
C ALA A 242 -5.04 -0.58 -11.15
N ASN A 243 -6.20 -1.18 -10.83
CA ASN A 243 -6.30 -2.18 -9.76
C ASN A 243 -5.52 -3.46 -10.11
N VAL A 244 -5.52 -3.86 -11.40
CA VAL A 244 -4.76 -5.03 -11.88
C VAL A 244 -3.27 -4.84 -11.63
N LEU A 245 -2.70 -3.70 -12.08
CA LEU A 245 -1.29 -3.40 -11.85
C LEU A 245 -0.95 -3.23 -10.37
N HIS A 246 -1.84 -2.64 -9.58
CA HIS A 246 -1.65 -2.51 -8.15
C HIS A 246 -1.53 -3.89 -7.48
N ILE A 247 -2.46 -4.80 -7.80
CA ILE A 247 -2.47 -6.17 -7.29
C ILE A 247 -1.19 -6.90 -7.72
N ASP A 248 -0.84 -6.78 -9.00
CA ASP A 248 0.38 -7.41 -9.54
C ASP A 248 1.65 -6.92 -8.84
N PHE A 249 1.75 -5.61 -8.62
CA PHE A 249 2.86 -4.99 -7.88
C PHE A 249 2.98 -5.57 -6.47
N LEU A 250 1.88 -5.69 -5.73
CA LEU A 250 1.89 -6.25 -4.38
C LEU A 250 2.23 -7.74 -4.35
N TRP A 251 1.70 -8.52 -5.30
CA TRP A 251 2.01 -9.95 -5.42
C TRP A 251 3.50 -10.17 -5.74
N SER A 252 4.03 -9.39 -6.68
CA SER A 252 5.42 -9.36 -7.08
C SER A 252 6.36 -8.97 -5.93
N LEU A 253 6.03 -7.89 -5.20
CA LEU A 253 6.80 -7.41 -4.05
C LEU A 253 6.91 -8.44 -2.93
N HIS A 254 5.81 -9.14 -2.66
CA HIS A 254 5.79 -10.17 -1.61
C HIS A 254 6.32 -11.53 -2.08
N CYS A 255 6.64 -11.68 -3.38
CA CYS A 255 6.93 -12.98 -4.00
C CYS A 255 5.81 -14.00 -3.71
N PHE A 256 4.54 -13.55 -3.69
CA PHE A 256 3.38 -14.39 -3.41
C PHE A 256 3.20 -15.48 -4.47
N ASN A 257 3.45 -15.13 -5.74
CA ASN A 257 3.49 -16.07 -6.84
C ASN A 257 4.92 -16.13 -7.41
N PRO A 258 5.46 -17.32 -7.72
CA PRO A 258 6.74 -17.45 -8.42
C PRO A 258 6.73 -16.86 -9.84
N ARG A 259 5.57 -16.77 -10.49
CA ARG A 259 5.42 -16.19 -11.83
C ARG A 259 5.17 -14.68 -11.74
N PRO A 260 6.02 -13.84 -12.35
CA PRO A 260 5.77 -12.41 -12.48
C PRO A 260 4.57 -12.11 -13.39
N PHE A 261 3.93 -10.95 -13.19
CA PHE A 261 2.82 -10.45 -14.01
C PHE A 261 1.57 -11.37 -14.06
N ARG A 262 1.35 -12.14 -12.99
CA ARG A 262 0.24 -13.11 -12.92
C ARG A 262 -1.13 -12.45 -12.91
N ALA A 263 -1.30 -11.28 -12.28
CA ALA A 263 -2.60 -10.63 -12.26
C ALA A 263 -2.96 -10.09 -13.65
N ILE A 264 -1.98 -9.58 -14.39
CA ILE A 264 -2.16 -9.15 -15.79
C ILE A 264 -2.54 -10.35 -16.68
N GLU A 265 -1.86 -11.48 -16.49
CA GLU A 265 -2.18 -12.73 -17.21
C GLU A 265 -3.64 -13.14 -17.02
N LEU A 266 -4.09 -13.22 -15.77
CA LEU A 266 -5.46 -13.59 -15.42
C LEU A 266 -6.48 -12.60 -15.98
N TYR A 267 -6.18 -11.31 -15.91
CA TYR A 267 -7.03 -10.27 -16.47
C TYR A 267 -7.21 -10.45 -17.99
N ARG A 268 -6.11 -10.60 -18.75
CA ARG A 268 -6.21 -10.84 -20.20
C ARG A 268 -6.90 -12.15 -20.56
N GLN A 269 -6.66 -13.22 -19.80
CA GLN A 269 -7.33 -14.50 -20.01
C GLN A 269 -8.85 -14.40 -19.92
N VAL A 270 -9.37 -13.55 -19.03
CA VAL A 270 -10.81 -13.26 -18.94
C VAL A 270 -11.28 -12.42 -20.13
N TRP A 271 -10.63 -11.28 -20.36
CA TRP A 271 -11.15 -10.28 -21.31
C TRP A 271 -10.93 -10.64 -22.79
N GLU A 272 -9.82 -11.31 -23.13
CA GLU A 272 -9.52 -11.76 -24.50
C GLU A 272 -9.89 -13.22 -24.70
N GLY A 273 -9.64 -14.06 -23.69
CA GLY A 273 -9.80 -15.51 -23.78
C GLY A 273 -11.18 -16.03 -23.35
N GLY A 274 -12.00 -15.20 -22.69
CA GLY A 274 -13.30 -15.64 -22.17
C GLY A 274 -13.20 -16.74 -21.11
N ALA A 275 -12.05 -16.87 -20.44
CA ALA A 275 -11.86 -17.87 -19.39
C ALA A 275 -12.52 -17.37 -18.08
N LEU A 276 -13.76 -17.76 -17.82
CA LEU A 276 -14.54 -17.28 -16.68
C LEU A 276 -14.49 -18.23 -15.47
N ASP A 277 -14.49 -17.68 -14.26
CA ASP A 277 -14.83 -18.38 -13.01
C ASP A 277 -16.00 -17.63 -12.34
N LEU A 278 -17.21 -18.17 -12.49
CA LEU A 278 -18.44 -17.62 -11.92
C LEU A 278 -18.89 -18.36 -10.66
N LEU A 279 -17.97 -19.10 -10.00
CA LEU A 279 -18.25 -19.90 -8.81
C LEU A 279 -19.28 -21.02 -9.05
N ASP A 280 -19.19 -21.71 -10.19
CA ASP A 280 -20.11 -22.79 -10.57
C ASP A 280 -20.05 -23.99 -9.61
N ASP A 281 -18.96 -24.15 -8.87
CA ASP A 281 -18.75 -25.16 -7.82
C ASP A 281 -19.39 -24.79 -6.47
N GLU A 282 -19.65 -23.50 -6.22
CA GLU A 282 -20.17 -23.01 -4.94
C GLU A 282 -21.51 -23.65 -4.55
N PRO A 283 -22.50 -23.84 -5.44
CA PRO A 283 -23.79 -24.42 -5.07
C PRO A 283 -23.65 -25.83 -4.46
N ALA A 284 -22.72 -26.63 -4.97
CA ALA A 284 -22.44 -27.98 -4.48
C ALA A 284 -21.52 -27.99 -3.24
N MET A 285 -20.82 -26.89 -2.95
CA MET A 285 -19.89 -26.78 -1.83
C MET A 285 -20.63 -26.81 -0.48
N GLN A 286 -20.20 -27.69 0.42
CA GLN A 286 -20.66 -27.71 1.80
C GLN A 286 -19.88 -26.72 2.68
N PRO A 287 -20.53 -26.03 3.63
CA PRO A 287 -19.85 -25.12 4.54
C PRO A 287 -18.90 -25.88 5.47
N VAL A 288 -17.65 -25.40 5.57
CA VAL A 288 -16.65 -25.98 6.47
C VAL A 288 -17.05 -25.71 7.93
N PRO A 289 -17.11 -26.75 8.80
CA PRO A 289 -17.52 -26.58 10.18
C PRO A 289 -16.53 -25.75 10.99
N ARG A 290 -17.04 -25.07 12.03
CA ARG A 290 -16.21 -24.24 12.91
C ARG A 290 -15.21 -25.09 13.68
N THR A 291 -13.92 -24.87 13.42
CA THR A 291 -12.81 -25.48 14.14
C THR A 291 -11.98 -24.41 14.85
N PRO A 292 -11.32 -24.71 15.98
CA PRO A 292 -10.44 -23.76 16.63
C PRO A 292 -9.22 -23.45 15.76
N MET A 293 -8.82 -22.18 15.73
CA MET A 293 -7.64 -21.75 14.99
C MET A 293 -6.38 -22.49 15.49
N PRO A 294 -5.52 -23.00 14.59
CA PRO A 294 -4.28 -23.67 14.97
C PRO A 294 -3.39 -22.80 15.88
N ALA A 295 -2.75 -23.44 16.87
CA ALA A 295 -1.85 -22.76 17.80
C ALA A 295 -0.59 -22.24 17.08
N PRO A 296 -0.07 -21.05 17.46
CA PRO A 296 1.07 -20.45 16.78
C PRO A 296 2.36 -21.27 16.99
N ARG A 297 3.14 -21.41 15.93
CA ARG A 297 4.50 -21.95 15.96
C ARG A 297 5.49 -20.84 15.63
N TRP A 298 6.74 -20.98 16.06
CA TRP A 298 7.76 -19.95 15.91
C TRP A 298 8.96 -20.50 15.17
N MET A 299 9.16 -20.07 13.93
CA MET A 299 10.25 -20.53 13.08
C MET A 299 11.41 -19.54 13.12
N LYS A 300 12.62 -20.03 13.39
CA LYS A 300 13.84 -19.21 13.33
C LYS A 300 14.31 -19.08 11.88
N LEU A 301 14.54 -17.86 11.43
CA LEU A 301 15.18 -17.61 10.15
C LEU A 301 16.69 -17.86 10.21
N PRO A 302 17.31 -18.41 9.16
CA PRO A 302 18.76 -18.49 9.05
C PRO A 302 19.37 -17.08 9.14
N GLU A 303 20.43 -16.95 9.93
CA GLU A 303 21.24 -15.73 10.13
C GLU A 303 20.55 -14.47 10.69
N GLY A 304 19.23 -14.45 10.87
CA GLY A 304 18.52 -13.33 11.50
C GLY A 304 18.58 -11.99 10.73
N ARG A 305 19.30 -11.94 9.60
CA ARG A 305 19.32 -10.85 8.63
C ARG A 305 18.51 -11.29 7.42
N ILE A 306 17.36 -10.66 7.25
CA ILE A 306 16.64 -10.69 5.98
C ILE A 306 17.28 -9.61 5.11
N GLY A 307 17.77 -9.99 3.94
CA GLY A 307 18.30 -9.06 2.95
C GLY A 307 19.82 -8.92 2.98
N THR A 308 20.39 -8.95 1.78
CA THR A 308 21.74 -8.48 1.45
C THR A 308 21.67 -7.08 0.82
N SER A 309 22.82 -6.46 0.53
CA SER A 309 22.91 -5.22 -0.25
C SER A 309 22.36 -5.34 -1.68
N PHE A 310 22.11 -6.56 -2.16
CA PHE A 310 21.59 -6.86 -3.50
C PHE A 310 20.14 -7.34 -3.48
N ASP A 311 19.49 -7.32 -2.31
CA ASP A 311 18.11 -7.80 -2.13
C ASP A 311 17.10 -6.65 -2.09
N GLY A 312 15.83 -7.01 -2.18
CA GLY A 312 14.70 -6.10 -2.17
C GLY A 312 14.63 -5.29 -3.44
N LEU A 313 14.39 -4.00 -3.28
CA LEU A 313 14.31 -3.05 -4.40
C LEU A 313 15.69 -2.55 -4.88
N SER A 314 16.80 -3.13 -4.41
CA SER A 314 18.14 -2.77 -4.89
C SER A 314 18.33 -3.19 -6.36
N ASP A 315 18.89 -2.30 -7.15
CA ASP A 315 18.97 -2.45 -8.60
C ASP A 315 20.39 -2.19 -9.12
N PRO A 316 21.27 -3.19 -8.99
CA PRO A 316 22.65 -3.07 -9.44
C PRO A 316 22.76 -2.87 -10.96
N SER A 317 21.78 -3.36 -11.71
CA SER A 317 21.77 -3.26 -13.17
C SER A 317 21.67 -1.82 -13.63
N ALA A 318 20.76 -1.03 -13.02
CA ALA A 318 20.64 0.39 -13.30
C ALA A 318 21.87 1.17 -12.81
N GLU A 319 22.40 0.83 -11.63
CA GLU A 319 23.64 1.47 -11.13
C GLU A 319 24.83 1.30 -12.08
N MET A 320 24.96 0.13 -12.71
CA MET A 320 26.05 -0.17 -13.64
C MET A 320 25.85 0.43 -15.03
N ALA A 321 24.61 0.61 -15.47
CA ALA A 321 24.29 1.12 -16.80
C ALA A 321 24.47 2.64 -16.92
N TYR A 322 24.28 3.39 -15.83
CA TYR A 322 24.40 4.85 -15.80
C TYR A 322 25.78 5.30 -15.30
N PHE A 323 26.33 6.35 -15.92
CA PHE A 323 27.54 7.01 -15.42
C PHE A 323 27.24 7.67 -14.07
N ASP A 324 28.03 7.38 -13.04
CA ASP A 324 27.75 7.72 -11.64
C ASP A 324 26.34 7.30 -11.19
N GLY A 325 25.84 6.14 -11.62
CA GLY A 325 24.46 5.68 -11.36
C GLY A 325 24.06 5.59 -9.88
N ARG A 326 25.03 5.57 -8.96
CA ARG A 326 24.79 5.68 -7.51
C ARG A 326 24.47 7.08 -7.02
N GLU A 327 24.86 8.10 -7.76
CA GLU A 327 24.65 9.53 -7.46
C GLU A 327 23.62 10.17 -8.42
N ASP A 328 23.18 9.46 -9.47
CA ASP A 328 22.12 9.89 -10.38
C ASP A 328 20.75 9.42 -9.90
N ASP A 329 19.90 10.38 -9.50
CA ASP A 329 18.52 10.15 -9.03
C ASP A 329 17.63 9.43 -10.06
N ARG A 330 17.99 9.44 -11.35
CA ARG A 330 17.27 8.71 -12.42
C ARG A 330 17.60 7.22 -12.44
N ALA A 331 18.78 6.84 -11.96
CA ALA A 331 19.27 5.47 -11.99
C ALA A 331 19.01 4.76 -10.66
N SER A 332 19.27 5.44 -9.54
CA SER A 332 19.03 4.90 -8.22
C SER A 332 18.65 5.97 -7.21
N ARG A 333 18.03 5.56 -6.12
CA ARG A 333 17.66 6.42 -5.00
C ARG A 333 18.37 5.97 -3.74
N SER A 334 19.17 6.85 -3.17
CA SER A 334 19.82 6.60 -1.87
C SER A 334 18.84 6.86 -0.71
N LEU A 335 18.64 5.84 0.11
CA LEU A 335 17.89 5.89 1.36
C LEU A 335 18.84 5.67 2.54
N LEU A 336 18.70 6.49 3.58
CA LEU A 336 19.37 6.28 4.86
C LEU A 336 18.51 5.33 5.71
N SER A 337 18.95 4.08 5.89
CA SER A 337 18.31 3.13 6.81
C SER A 337 19.31 2.67 7.86
N SER A 338 19.05 2.95 9.14
CA SER A 338 19.85 2.44 10.26
C SER A 338 21.37 2.71 10.16
N GLY A 339 21.76 3.82 9.52
CA GLY A 339 23.17 4.26 9.41
C GLY A 339 23.90 3.79 8.15
N GLU A 340 23.32 2.89 7.35
CA GLU A 340 23.85 2.49 6.05
C GLU A 340 23.08 3.20 4.93
N SER A 341 23.81 3.68 3.91
CA SER A 341 23.22 4.21 2.68
C SER A 341 22.84 3.03 1.79
N LEU A 342 21.54 2.87 1.54
CA LEU A 342 20.99 1.85 0.66
C LEU A 342 20.54 2.49 -0.63
N ASN A 343 21.02 1.99 -1.76
CA ASN A 343 20.53 2.39 -3.06
C ASN A 343 19.45 1.43 -3.53
N ILE A 344 18.32 2.00 -3.93
CA ILE A 344 17.18 1.27 -4.46
C ILE A 344 16.82 1.81 -5.85
N VAL A 345 15.97 1.08 -6.57
CA VAL A 345 15.43 1.51 -7.87
C VAL A 345 14.89 2.94 -7.79
N ALA A 346 15.07 3.71 -8.86
CA ALA A 346 14.42 5.01 -8.99
C ALA A 346 12.90 4.83 -9.12
N PHE A 347 12.13 5.65 -8.40
CA PHE A 347 10.66 5.67 -8.47
C PHE A 347 10.14 7.06 -8.11
N GLU A 348 8.96 7.39 -8.60
CA GLU A 348 8.25 8.62 -8.29
C GLU A 348 7.49 8.51 -6.95
N GLU A 349 7.42 9.61 -6.22
CA GLU A 349 6.74 9.69 -4.93
C GLU A 349 5.47 10.53 -4.98
N GLU A 350 4.41 10.00 -4.38
CA GLU A 350 3.15 10.72 -4.13
C GLU A 350 2.78 10.66 -2.64
N ASP A 351 1.67 11.28 -2.26
CA ASP A 351 1.22 11.25 -0.87
C ASP A 351 0.67 9.85 -0.48
N GLU A 352 0.14 9.11 -1.47
CA GLU A 352 -0.38 7.75 -1.33
C GLU A 352 0.26 6.78 -2.34
N LEU A 353 0.02 5.48 -2.20
CA LEU A 353 0.43 4.50 -3.21
C LEU A 353 -0.58 4.56 -4.36
N THR A 354 -0.17 5.11 -5.49
CA THR A 354 -1.03 5.32 -6.65
C THR A 354 -0.50 4.57 -7.87
N VAL A 355 -1.41 4.30 -8.81
CA VAL A 355 -1.12 3.67 -10.09
C VAL A 355 -1.67 4.57 -11.18
N ASP A 356 -0.86 4.86 -12.18
CA ASP A 356 -1.24 5.69 -13.31
C ASP A 356 -2.16 4.90 -14.26
N GLU A 357 -3.39 5.37 -14.47
CA GLU A 357 -4.44 4.63 -15.19
C GLU A 357 -4.10 4.41 -16.68
N ASP A 358 -3.63 5.46 -17.36
CA ASP A 358 -3.28 5.41 -18.78
C ASP A 358 -2.10 4.46 -19.00
N THR A 359 -1.08 4.57 -18.15
CA THR A 359 0.09 3.69 -18.18
C THR A 359 -0.31 2.24 -17.86
N ALA A 360 -1.23 2.03 -16.92
CA ALA A 360 -1.72 0.70 -16.59
C ALA A 360 -2.44 0.03 -17.77
N SER A 361 -3.32 0.78 -18.43
CA SER A 361 -3.99 0.33 -19.65
C SER A 361 -2.98 -0.02 -20.75
N TRP A 362 -1.98 0.85 -20.98
CA TRP A 362 -0.94 0.60 -21.98
C TRP A 362 -0.16 -0.68 -21.72
N ILE A 363 0.33 -0.87 -20.48
CA ILE A 363 1.12 -2.05 -20.12
C ILE A 363 0.30 -3.33 -20.32
N ILE A 364 -0.95 -3.35 -19.85
CA ILE A 364 -1.81 -4.53 -19.92
C ILE A 364 -2.10 -4.92 -21.38
N TRP A 365 -2.50 -3.95 -22.20
CA TRP A 365 -3.01 -4.24 -23.54
C TRP A 365 -1.96 -4.27 -24.64
N HIS A 366 -0.85 -3.54 -24.50
CA HIS A 366 0.14 -3.38 -25.57
C HIS A 366 1.51 -3.96 -25.21
N GLU A 367 1.98 -3.79 -23.97
CA GLU A 367 3.34 -4.20 -23.60
C GLU A 367 3.43 -5.64 -23.07
N TYR A 368 2.34 -6.15 -22.49
CA TYR A 368 2.33 -7.43 -21.79
C TYR A 368 2.81 -8.61 -22.64
N ASP A 369 2.54 -8.64 -23.95
CA ASP A 369 2.99 -9.74 -24.82
C ASP A 369 4.52 -9.84 -24.87
N GLY A 370 5.21 -8.68 -24.94
CA GLY A 370 6.66 -8.62 -24.85
C GLY A 370 7.17 -8.98 -23.45
N LEU A 371 6.50 -8.52 -22.40
CA LEU A 371 6.85 -8.87 -21.01
C LEU A 371 6.72 -10.37 -20.76
N ARG A 372 5.64 -11.00 -21.25
CA ARG A 372 5.38 -12.44 -21.13
C ARG A 372 6.47 -13.27 -21.80
N GLN A 373 6.96 -12.83 -22.95
CA GLN A 373 8.07 -13.50 -23.64
C GLN A 373 9.35 -13.42 -22.81
N ARG A 374 9.71 -12.23 -22.32
CA ARG A 374 10.89 -12.00 -21.46
C ARG A 374 10.84 -12.76 -20.14
N VAL A 375 9.64 -12.92 -19.56
CA VAL A 375 9.41 -13.77 -18.38
C VAL A 375 9.69 -15.23 -18.72
N SER A 376 9.25 -15.69 -19.89
CA SER A 376 9.48 -17.07 -20.36
C SER A 376 10.97 -17.33 -20.64
N ASP A 377 11.70 -16.30 -21.10
CA ASP A 377 13.15 -16.33 -21.30
C ASP A 377 13.95 -16.27 -19.97
N GLY A 378 13.26 -16.10 -18.84
CA GLY A 378 13.86 -16.07 -17.51
C GLY A 378 14.50 -14.73 -17.11
N GLU A 379 14.21 -13.64 -17.84
CA GLU A 379 14.74 -12.31 -17.54
C GLU A 379 14.13 -11.68 -16.28
N PHE A 380 12.91 -12.09 -15.92
CA PHE A 380 12.16 -11.50 -14.81
C PHE A 380 12.07 -12.43 -13.60
N THR A 381 12.49 -11.91 -12.45
CA THR A 381 12.06 -12.41 -11.14
C THR A 381 10.83 -11.62 -10.66
N PRO A 382 10.05 -12.12 -9.68
CA PRO A 382 8.90 -11.37 -9.16
C PRO A 382 9.26 -9.96 -8.69
N VAL A 383 10.39 -9.80 -7.99
CA VAL A 383 10.82 -8.47 -7.56
C VAL A 383 11.34 -7.63 -8.72
N ALA A 384 11.96 -8.22 -9.75
CA ALA A 384 12.33 -7.48 -10.95
C ALA A 384 11.10 -6.93 -11.69
N ALA A 385 9.96 -7.63 -11.66
CA ALA A 385 8.70 -7.12 -12.18
C ALA A 385 8.19 -5.91 -11.38
N ALA A 386 8.26 -5.97 -10.04
CA ALA A 386 7.94 -4.82 -9.19
C ALA A 386 8.88 -3.62 -9.44
N GLN A 387 10.18 -3.87 -9.63
CA GLN A 387 11.16 -2.83 -9.99
C GLN A 387 10.86 -2.22 -11.36
N TYR A 388 10.47 -3.04 -12.33
CA TYR A 388 10.07 -2.58 -13.65
C TYR A 388 8.84 -1.65 -13.58
N LEU A 389 7.79 -2.02 -12.84
CA LEU A 389 6.60 -1.17 -12.67
C LEU A 389 6.93 0.18 -12.01
N LEU A 390 7.86 0.18 -11.04
CA LEU A 390 8.34 1.39 -10.39
C LEU A 390 9.16 2.27 -11.35
N ARG A 391 10.06 1.66 -12.13
CA ARG A 391 10.93 2.38 -13.06
C ARG A 391 10.16 2.93 -14.26
N TYR A 392 9.15 2.20 -14.72
CA TYR A 392 8.27 2.64 -15.80
C TYR A 392 7.42 3.85 -15.39
N GLY A 393 7.27 4.11 -14.08
CA GLY A 393 6.40 5.16 -13.56
C GLY A 393 4.94 4.74 -13.44
N ALA A 394 4.64 3.45 -13.65
CA ALA A 394 3.29 2.90 -13.53
C ALA A 394 2.78 2.91 -12.08
N VAL A 395 3.69 2.68 -11.12
CA VAL A 395 3.39 2.67 -9.68
C VAL A 395 4.21 3.74 -8.99
N ARG A 396 3.55 4.60 -8.20
CA ARG A 396 4.19 5.65 -7.42
C ARG A 396 4.05 5.34 -5.93
N ILE A 397 5.17 5.35 -5.20
CA ILE A 397 5.18 4.97 -3.77
C ILE A 397 4.92 6.21 -2.91
N SER A 398 4.24 6.02 -1.78
CA SER A 398 4.05 7.11 -0.81
C SER A 398 5.35 7.67 -0.24
N ARG A 399 5.41 9.00 -0.09
CA ARG A 399 6.57 9.76 0.40
C ARG A 399 7.15 9.15 1.69
N GLY A 400 8.45 8.86 1.65
CA GLY A 400 9.18 8.34 2.82
C GLY A 400 8.90 6.86 3.14
N LYS A 401 8.13 6.14 2.31
CA LYS A 401 7.88 4.70 2.49
C LYS A 401 8.81 3.80 1.68
N GLY A 402 9.71 4.33 0.85
CA GLY A 402 10.65 3.53 0.06
C GLY A 402 11.42 2.47 0.87
N ALA A 403 11.89 2.83 2.08
CA ALA A 403 12.59 1.89 2.96
C ALA A 403 11.69 0.75 3.45
N VAL A 404 10.38 1.00 3.60
CA VAL A 404 9.41 -0.01 3.99
C VAL A 404 9.23 -1.00 2.85
N TYR A 405 8.96 -0.53 1.64
CA TYR A 405 8.78 -1.38 0.45
C TYR A 405 10.03 -2.20 0.13
N HIS A 406 11.22 -1.60 0.27
CA HIS A 406 12.49 -2.32 0.14
C HIS A 406 12.57 -3.52 1.11
N ARG A 407 12.29 -3.32 2.42
CA ARG A 407 12.29 -4.41 3.41
C ARG A 407 11.18 -5.45 3.15
N LEU A 408 10.03 -5.02 2.62
CA LEU A 408 8.96 -5.94 2.23
C LEU A 408 9.44 -6.88 1.11
N ALA A 409 10.12 -6.33 0.10
CA ALA A 409 10.69 -7.09 -1.02
C ALA A 409 11.83 -8.03 -0.56
N GLN A 410 12.75 -7.55 0.28
CA GLN A 410 13.83 -8.40 0.84
C GLN A 410 13.25 -9.62 1.56
N ARG A 411 12.15 -9.44 2.31
CA ARG A 411 11.48 -10.53 3.00
C ARG A 411 10.84 -11.52 2.04
N GLY A 412 10.13 -11.05 1.02
CA GLY A 412 9.53 -11.91 0.00
C GLY A 412 10.59 -12.78 -0.69
N GLN A 413 11.70 -12.17 -1.12
CA GLN A 413 12.82 -12.88 -1.72
C GLN A 413 13.47 -13.88 -0.76
N ALA A 414 13.68 -13.50 0.49
CA ALA A 414 14.25 -14.40 1.49
C ALA A 414 13.38 -15.64 1.69
N PHE A 415 12.06 -15.49 1.80
CA PHE A 415 11.14 -16.63 1.92
C PHE A 415 11.14 -17.50 0.67
N SER A 416 11.10 -16.88 -0.51
CA SER A 416 11.19 -17.59 -1.80
C SER A 416 12.49 -18.41 -1.92
N ARG A 417 13.65 -17.84 -1.57
CA ARG A 417 14.95 -18.54 -1.58
C ARG A 417 15.02 -19.70 -0.59
N LEU A 418 14.33 -19.58 0.54
CA LEU A 418 14.24 -20.65 1.53
C LEU A 418 13.24 -21.75 1.12
N GLY A 419 12.57 -21.61 -0.03
CA GLY A 419 11.51 -22.51 -0.48
C GLY A 419 10.26 -22.45 0.40
N ILE A 420 10.10 -21.36 1.17
CA ILE A 420 8.99 -21.18 2.09
C ILE A 420 7.94 -20.35 1.37
N ASN A 421 6.92 -21.02 0.87
CA ASN A 421 5.74 -20.42 0.28
C ASN A 421 4.48 -20.97 0.95
N ASP A 422 3.36 -20.32 0.70
CA ASP A 422 2.04 -20.73 1.16
C ASP A 422 1.59 -22.08 0.56
N GLN A 423 2.16 -22.48 -0.58
CA GLN A 423 1.93 -23.79 -1.20
C GLN A 423 2.62 -24.95 -0.45
N THR A 424 3.66 -24.67 0.33
CA THR A 424 4.33 -25.69 1.13
C THR A 424 3.44 -26.00 2.34
N PRO A 425 2.96 -27.23 2.56
CA PRO A 425 2.08 -27.52 3.68
C PRO A 425 2.82 -27.33 5.00
N LEU A 426 2.17 -26.68 5.98
CA LEU A 426 2.72 -26.50 7.32
C LEU A 426 3.18 -27.82 7.97
N PRO A 427 2.45 -28.96 7.86
CA PRO A 427 2.93 -30.24 8.38
C PRO A 427 4.30 -30.66 7.81
N SER A 428 4.52 -30.47 6.50
CA SER A 428 5.79 -30.79 5.85
C SER A 428 6.93 -29.90 6.37
N LEU A 429 6.64 -28.62 6.60
CA LEU A 429 7.61 -27.68 7.17
C LEU A 429 7.96 -28.04 8.63
N LEU A 430 6.98 -28.49 9.42
CA LEU A 430 7.19 -28.91 10.81
C LEU A 430 8.03 -30.19 10.93
N VAL A 431 7.92 -31.09 9.96
CA VAL A 431 8.73 -32.31 9.88
C VAL A 431 10.14 -31.99 9.35
N SER A 432 10.30 -30.95 8.56
CA SER A 432 11.60 -30.56 8.03
C SER A 432 12.58 -30.19 9.16
N HIS A 433 13.77 -30.81 9.14
CA HIS A 433 14.87 -30.44 10.04
C HIS A 433 15.64 -29.19 9.57
N SER A 434 15.23 -28.60 8.44
CA SER A 434 15.85 -27.42 7.84
C SER A 434 15.72 -26.17 8.72
N PHE A 435 14.65 -26.09 9.53
CA PHE A 435 14.37 -24.91 10.36
C PHE A 435 14.17 -25.26 11.82
N LYS A 436 14.67 -24.39 12.71
CA LYS A 436 14.39 -24.49 14.14
C LYS A 436 13.01 -23.92 14.42
N ILE A 437 12.03 -24.79 14.68
CA ILE A 437 10.65 -24.41 14.99
C ILE A 437 10.36 -24.69 16.47
N LEU A 438 9.84 -23.68 17.16
CA LEU A 438 9.49 -23.72 18.58
C LEU A 438 7.97 -23.66 18.78
N THR A 439 7.52 -24.18 19.92
CA THR A 439 6.15 -23.93 20.40
C THR A 439 6.03 -22.51 20.95
N ASP A 440 4.79 -22.03 21.12
CA ASP A 440 4.54 -20.72 21.74
C ASP A 440 5.10 -20.63 23.16
N CYS A 441 4.99 -21.70 23.95
CA CYS A 441 5.54 -21.76 25.30
C CYS A 441 7.07 -21.62 25.28
N ASP A 442 7.76 -22.39 24.43
CA ASP A 442 9.22 -22.37 24.32
C ASP A 442 9.74 -21.02 23.84
N TYR A 443 9.04 -20.39 22.88
CA TYR A 443 9.40 -19.06 22.40
C TYR A 443 9.26 -18.00 23.50
N ARG A 444 8.15 -18.01 24.26
CA ARG A 444 7.98 -17.10 25.41
C ARG A 444 9.07 -17.28 26.46
N LEU A 445 9.46 -18.52 26.75
CA LEU A 445 10.57 -18.81 27.67
C LEU A 445 11.91 -18.27 27.15
N LEU A 446 12.17 -18.39 25.84
CA LEU A 446 13.36 -17.85 25.19
C LEU A 446 13.41 -16.31 25.30
N VAL A 447 12.31 -15.63 24.97
CA VAL A 447 12.20 -14.17 25.07
C VAL A 447 12.39 -13.71 26.52
N ALA A 448 11.76 -14.39 27.48
CA ALA A 448 11.93 -14.08 28.90
C ALA A 448 13.39 -14.25 29.38
N ARG A 449 14.12 -15.24 28.88
CA ARG A 449 15.57 -15.40 29.16
C ARG A 449 16.38 -14.25 28.57
N LYS A 450 16.12 -13.87 27.31
CA LYS A 450 16.80 -12.72 26.67
C LYS A 450 16.57 -11.40 27.40
N LEU A 451 15.31 -11.10 27.74
CA LEU A 451 14.95 -9.89 28.47
C LEU A 451 15.60 -9.84 29.85
N ARG A 452 15.69 -10.98 30.56
CA ARG A 452 16.45 -11.07 31.82
C ARG A 452 17.93 -10.76 31.62
N GLY A 453 18.55 -11.32 30.58
CA GLY A 453 19.95 -11.02 30.24
C GLY A 453 20.18 -9.55 29.88
N GLN A 454 19.31 -8.93 29.08
CA GLN A 454 19.38 -7.50 28.77
C GLN A 454 19.21 -6.63 30.02
N ARG A 455 18.26 -6.97 30.90
CA ARG A 455 18.08 -6.29 32.19
C ARG A 455 19.32 -6.40 33.06
N GLN A 456 19.97 -7.56 33.09
CA GLN A 456 21.22 -7.75 33.85
C GLN A 456 22.38 -6.93 33.27
N LYS A 457 22.53 -6.90 31.94
CA LYS A 457 23.52 -6.04 31.26
C LYS A 457 23.26 -4.56 31.54
N LEU A 458 22.01 -4.12 31.43
CA LEU A 458 21.64 -2.73 31.72
C LEU A 458 21.97 -2.38 33.17
N ARG A 459 21.59 -3.23 34.13
CA ARG A 459 21.94 -3.04 35.54
C ARG A 459 23.43 -2.94 35.76
N PHE A 460 24.22 -3.84 35.16
CA PHE A 460 25.67 -3.80 35.22
C PHE A 460 26.21 -2.44 34.74
N TRP A 461 25.80 -1.99 33.55
CA TRP A 461 26.27 -0.71 33.01
C TRP A 461 25.78 0.50 33.80
N CYS A 462 24.54 0.49 34.32
CA CYS A 462 24.06 1.53 35.22
C CYS A 462 24.86 1.57 36.52
N CYS A 463 25.23 0.41 37.09
CA CYS A 463 26.11 0.34 38.25
C CYS A 463 27.50 0.89 37.94
N VAL A 464 28.09 0.51 36.81
CA VAL A 464 29.39 1.05 36.36
C VAL A 464 29.31 2.58 36.21
N ALA A 465 28.28 3.08 35.52
CA ALA A 465 28.08 4.52 35.33
C ALA A 465 27.89 5.26 36.66
N ALA A 466 27.10 4.70 37.58
CA ALA A 466 26.90 5.27 38.91
C ALA A 466 28.20 5.26 39.73
N CYS A 467 29.00 4.19 39.66
CA CYS A 467 30.32 4.13 40.30
C CYS A 467 31.26 5.19 39.73
N VAL A 468 31.32 5.33 38.39
CA VAL A 468 32.12 6.38 37.75
C VAL A 468 31.67 7.76 38.23
N ALA A 469 30.37 8.05 38.19
CA ALA A 469 29.80 9.33 38.64
C ALA A 469 30.10 9.62 40.12
N LEU A 470 30.06 8.60 40.99
CA LEU A 470 30.39 8.75 42.40
C LEU A 470 31.88 9.05 42.59
N HIS A 471 32.76 8.33 41.90
CA HIS A 471 34.21 8.52 41.97
C HIS A 471 34.67 9.88 41.44
N THR A 472 34.01 10.39 40.39
CA THR A 472 34.25 11.73 39.84
C THR A 472 33.70 12.82 40.76
N HIS A 473 32.48 12.68 41.29
CA HIS A 473 31.90 13.64 42.24
C HIS A 473 32.74 13.78 43.52
N ASN A 474 33.20 12.65 44.08
CA ASN A 474 34.00 12.62 45.30
C ASN A 474 35.50 12.87 45.07
N ARG A 475 35.92 13.18 43.83
CA ARG A 475 37.33 13.49 43.45
C ARG A 475 38.35 12.45 43.92
N THR A 476 38.00 11.17 43.84
CA THR A 476 38.92 10.07 44.18
C THR A 476 40.04 9.92 43.13
N PRO A 477 41.18 9.28 43.45
CA PRO A 477 42.26 9.04 42.49
C PRO A 477 41.80 8.28 41.22
N LEU A 478 40.89 7.31 41.39
CA LEU A 478 40.28 6.59 40.27
C LEU A 478 39.41 7.51 39.41
N GLY A 479 38.59 8.36 40.03
CA GLY A 479 37.77 9.35 39.31
C GLY A 479 38.63 10.33 38.52
N ALA A 480 39.72 10.83 39.10
CA ALA A 480 40.68 11.69 38.40
C ALA A 480 41.29 10.97 37.18
N TRP A 481 41.75 9.72 37.35
CA TRP A 481 42.29 8.91 36.25
C TRP A 481 41.26 8.69 35.12
N ILE A 482 40.02 8.32 35.45
CA ILE A 482 38.94 8.14 34.45
C ILE A 482 38.70 9.44 33.68
N THR A 483 38.64 10.57 34.37
CA THR A 483 38.40 11.89 33.75
C THR A 483 39.52 12.25 32.78
N THR A 484 40.78 12.00 33.18
CA THR A 484 41.94 12.19 32.31
C THR A 484 41.92 11.28 31.08
N GLN A 485 41.53 10.01 31.23
CA GLN A 485 41.42 9.10 30.08
C GLN A 485 40.31 9.52 29.10
N LEU A 486 39.13 9.88 29.61
CA LEU A 486 38.03 10.37 28.77
C LEU A 486 38.40 11.67 28.04
N GLU A 487 39.12 12.57 28.69
CA GLU A 487 39.61 13.81 28.06
C GLU A 487 40.65 13.50 26.98
N ASN A 488 41.57 12.57 27.23
CA ASN A 488 42.55 12.12 26.23
C ASN A 488 41.87 11.47 25.02
N GLU A 489 40.89 10.58 25.22
CA GLU A 489 40.12 9.98 24.13
C GLU A 489 39.33 11.02 23.35
N ARG A 490 38.71 11.98 24.05
CA ARG A 490 38.00 13.10 23.42
C ARG A 490 38.95 13.93 22.56
N GLN A 491 40.12 14.29 23.07
CA GLN A 491 41.13 15.03 22.31
C GLN A 491 41.64 14.25 21.09
N GLN A 492 41.87 12.94 21.23
CA GLN A 492 42.24 12.08 20.09
C GLN A 492 41.14 12.00 19.04
N HIS A 493 39.88 11.90 19.46
CA HIS A 493 38.74 11.88 18.54
C HIS A 493 38.57 13.22 17.82
N LEU A 494 38.69 14.34 18.55
CA LEU A 494 38.65 15.69 17.98
C LEU A 494 39.80 15.91 16.99
N ALA A 495 41.02 15.48 17.31
CA ALA A 495 42.17 15.56 16.43
C ALA A 495 41.96 14.75 15.13
N ARG A 496 41.52 13.49 15.24
CA ARG A 496 41.21 12.65 14.06
C ARG A 496 40.13 13.27 13.17
N THR A 497 39.04 13.71 13.79
CA THR A 497 37.93 14.35 13.05
C THR A 497 38.38 15.67 12.42
N GLY A 498 39.21 16.44 13.11
CA GLY A 498 39.83 17.66 12.61
C GLY A 498 40.73 17.39 11.39
N ASP A 499 41.57 16.36 11.44
CA ASP A 499 42.42 15.94 10.32
C ASP A 499 41.60 15.51 9.09
N GLU A 500 40.52 14.74 9.30
CA GLU A 500 39.59 14.35 8.23
C GLU A 500 38.90 15.56 7.59
N LEU A 501 38.41 16.50 8.42
CA LEU A 501 37.77 17.73 7.95
C LEU A 501 38.75 18.63 7.19
N LYS A 502 39.97 18.77 7.67
CA LYS A 502 41.06 19.50 7.02
C LYS A 502 41.39 18.91 5.65
N ALA A 503 41.59 17.59 5.59
CA ALA A 503 41.88 16.89 4.35
C ALA A 503 40.72 17.05 3.35
N GLY A 504 39.48 16.85 3.78
CA GLY A 504 38.29 17.00 2.93
C GLY A 504 38.07 18.41 2.41
N LEU A 505 38.34 19.45 3.23
CA LEU A 505 38.17 20.84 2.82
C LEU A 505 39.27 21.29 1.85
N LEU A 506 40.53 20.88 2.09
CA LEU A 506 41.63 21.14 1.17
C LEU A 506 41.41 20.44 -0.18
N ASP A 507 41.04 19.16 -0.16
CA ASP A 507 40.74 18.38 -1.37
C ASP A 507 39.62 19.03 -2.21
N ALA A 508 38.52 19.42 -1.57
CA ALA A 508 37.40 20.05 -2.25
C ALA A 508 37.78 21.42 -2.84
N VAL A 509 38.53 22.26 -2.11
CA VAL A 509 38.99 23.57 -2.61
C VAL A 509 39.94 23.41 -3.79
N LEU A 510 40.93 22.52 -3.69
CA LEU A 510 41.90 22.28 -4.75
C LEU A 510 41.24 21.68 -5.99
N THR A 511 40.30 20.76 -5.82
CA THR A 511 39.51 20.20 -6.92
C THR A 511 38.69 21.27 -7.64
N LEU A 512 38.02 22.17 -6.91
CA LEU A 512 37.27 23.28 -7.50
C LEU A 512 38.17 24.26 -8.26
N CYS A 513 39.36 24.55 -7.73
CA CYS A 513 40.37 25.36 -8.42
C CYS A 513 40.87 24.66 -9.69
N ASN A 514 41.21 23.38 -9.62
CA ASN A 514 41.70 22.58 -10.74
C ASN A 514 40.70 22.55 -11.91
N LEU A 515 39.42 22.37 -11.60
CA LEU A 515 38.34 22.38 -12.58
C LEU A 515 38.13 23.77 -13.22
N ARG A 516 38.30 24.86 -12.45
CA ARG A 516 38.14 26.24 -12.95
C ARG A 516 39.28 26.73 -13.83
N ILE A 517 40.49 26.24 -13.60
CA ILE A 517 41.71 26.68 -14.30
C ILE A 517 41.91 25.91 -15.61
N LYS A 518 41.26 24.75 -15.77
CA LYS A 518 41.36 23.93 -16.97
C LYS A 518 41.10 24.77 -18.24
N PRO A 519 41.98 24.71 -19.26
CA PRO A 519 41.94 25.62 -20.41
C PRO A 519 40.84 25.32 -21.45
N GLN A 520 40.01 24.29 -21.26
CA GLN A 520 38.95 23.88 -22.19
C GLN A 520 37.56 24.16 -21.61
N SER A 521 36.56 24.39 -22.47
CA SER A 521 35.16 24.56 -22.05
C SER A 521 34.68 23.32 -21.29
N MET A 522 34.17 23.52 -20.07
CA MET A 522 33.65 22.43 -19.22
C MET A 522 32.56 21.64 -19.95
N GLN A 523 32.80 20.34 -20.09
CA GLN A 523 31.80 19.39 -20.57
C GLN A 523 30.60 19.31 -19.59
N PRO A 524 29.41 18.89 -20.03
CA PRO A 524 28.23 18.77 -19.17
C PRO A 524 28.47 17.94 -17.90
N GLU A 525 29.22 16.84 -18.01
CA GLU A 525 29.60 15.95 -16.90
C GLU A 525 30.50 16.66 -15.87
N GLU A 526 31.48 17.42 -16.32
CA GLU A 526 32.38 18.19 -15.45
C GLU A 526 31.64 19.29 -14.68
N ARG A 527 30.56 19.84 -15.25
CA ARG A 527 29.68 20.80 -14.57
C ARG A 527 28.89 20.13 -13.45
N LEU A 528 28.44 18.89 -13.63
CA LEU A 528 27.77 18.10 -12.59
C LEU A 528 28.76 17.77 -11.46
N TYR A 529 29.95 17.28 -11.81
CA TYR A 529 31.02 17.02 -10.85
C TYR A 529 31.41 18.29 -10.07
N TYR A 530 31.54 19.44 -10.75
CA TYR A 530 31.78 20.72 -10.09
C TYR A 530 30.67 21.10 -9.08
N ARG A 531 29.40 20.84 -9.40
CA ARG A 531 28.27 21.08 -8.48
C ARG A 531 28.32 20.15 -7.27
N ALA A 532 28.64 18.86 -7.48
CA ALA A 532 28.77 17.88 -6.40
C ALA A 532 29.92 18.25 -5.44
N VAL A 533 31.11 18.54 -5.98
CA VAL A 533 32.28 18.95 -5.16
C VAL A 533 31.99 20.26 -4.43
N ARG A 534 31.29 21.21 -5.06
CA ARG A 534 30.87 22.46 -4.41
C ARG A 534 29.90 22.21 -3.24
N LYS A 535 28.96 21.27 -3.40
CA LYS A 535 28.04 20.87 -2.32
C LYS A 535 28.82 20.25 -1.16
N ARG A 536 29.76 19.33 -1.45
CA ARG A 536 30.66 18.70 -0.46
C ARG A 536 31.53 19.73 0.28
N PHE A 537 32.07 20.71 -0.43
CA PHE A 537 32.81 21.82 0.17
C PHE A 537 31.94 22.58 1.18
N LEU A 538 30.72 22.95 0.81
CA LEU A 538 29.82 23.71 1.68
C LEU A 538 29.38 22.92 2.92
N THR A 539 29.06 21.63 2.78
CA THR A 539 28.70 20.78 3.92
C THR A 539 29.89 20.54 4.86
N THR A 540 31.09 20.34 4.31
CA THR A 540 32.30 20.17 5.13
C THR A 540 32.66 21.47 5.85
N LEU A 541 32.57 22.61 5.16
CA LEU A 541 32.79 23.93 5.74
C LEU A 541 31.79 24.23 6.86
N ALA A 542 30.51 23.89 6.69
CA ALA A 542 29.49 24.06 7.73
C ALA A 542 29.82 23.28 9.02
N ARG A 543 30.44 22.10 8.91
CA ARG A 543 30.90 21.32 10.07
C ARG A 543 32.11 21.97 10.76
N CYS A 544 33.02 22.57 9.98
CA CYS A 544 34.21 23.25 10.53
C CYS A 544 33.92 24.58 11.24
N ILE A 545 32.77 25.22 10.98
CA ILE A 545 32.39 26.51 11.61
C ILE A 545 31.98 26.35 13.09
N SER A 546 31.82 25.13 13.59
CA SER A 546 31.53 24.92 15.02
C SER A 546 32.72 25.30 15.92
N GLN A 547 32.45 25.78 17.14
CA GLN A 547 33.47 26.22 18.11
C GLN A 547 34.52 25.14 18.45
N GLU A 548 34.22 23.86 18.21
CA GLU A 548 35.11 22.73 18.50
C GLU A 548 36.23 22.55 17.46
N TYR A 549 36.13 23.14 16.26
CA TYR A 549 37.09 22.93 15.15
C TYR A 549 37.68 24.24 14.57
N ASP A 550 37.66 25.33 15.35
CA ASP A 550 38.18 26.64 14.94
C ASP A 550 39.67 26.58 14.53
N GLU A 551 40.47 25.82 15.28
CA GLU A 551 41.88 25.57 14.97
C GLU A 551 42.06 24.85 13.64
N THR A 552 41.25 23.84 13.35
CA THR A 552 41.27 23.12 12.08
C THR A 552 41.01 24.06 10.90
N LEU A 553 40.04 24.98 11.02
CA LEU A 553 39.75 25.96 9.97
C LEU A 553 40.90 26.96 9.81
N ARG A 554 41.54 27.40 10.90
CA ARG A 554 42.76 28.25 10.85
C ARG A 554 43.92 27.54 10.16
N GLU A 555 44.11 26.25 10.40
CA GLU A 555 45.14 25.45 9.73
C GLU A 555 44.87 25.32 8.23
N VAL A 556 43.61 25.12 7.82
CA VAL A 556 43.24 25.09 6.39
C VAL A 556 43.50 26.46 5.74
N ILE A 557 43.11 27.56 6.39
CA ILE A 557 43.39 28.92 5.90
C ILE A 557 44.89 29.15 5.77
N TRP A 558 45.68 28.69 6.74
CA TRP A 558 47.15 28.80 6.70
C TRP A 558 47.74 27.97 5.55
N ALA A 559 47.28 26.73 5.34
CA ALA A 559 47.71 25.89 4.23
C ALA A 559 47.38 26.51 2.86
N LEU A 560 46.16 27.05 2.71
CA LEU A 560 45.74 27.75 1.49
C LEU A 560 46.49 29.08 1.27
N ARG A 561 46.79 29.83 2.35
CA ARG A 561 47.62 31.04 2.29
C ARG A 561 49.03 30.72 1.80
N MET A 562 49.64 29.67 2.37
CA MET A 562 50.96 29.19 1.94
C MET A 562 50.97 28.83 0.46
N LEU A 563 49.92 28.18 -0.04
CA LEU A 563 49.79 27.84 -1.47
C LEU A 563 49.60 29.06 -2.39
N SER A 564 49.02 30.16 -1.89
CA SER A 564 48.78 31.40 -2.64
C SER A 564 49.94 32.41 -2.61
N GLY A 565 51.03 32.09 -1.88
CA GLY A 565 52.19 32.96 -1.72
C GLY A 565 53.17 32.94 -2.91
N PRO A 566 53.93 34.04 -3.13
CA PRO A 566 54.77 34.22 -4.33
C PRO A 566 56.00 33.30 -4.43
N GLN A 567 56.33 32.51 -3.41
CA GLN A 567 57.49 31.60 -3.37
C GLN A 567 57.13 30.15 -2.92
N SER A 568 55.89 29.71 -3.11
CA SER A 568 55.47 28.36 -2.68
C SER A 568 56.05 27.24 -3.55
N SER A 569 56.89 26.36 -2.98
CA SER A 569 57.43 25.15 -3.64
C SER A 569 56.62 23.86 -3.40
N LYS A 570 55.52 23.92 -2.64
CA LYS A 570 54.71 22.74 -2.26
C LYS A 570 53.84 22.25 -3.42
N LYS A 571 54.12 21.05 -3.96
CA LYS A 571 53.25 20.36 -4.94
C LYS A 571 51.97 19.85 -4.26
N THR A 572 50.83 20.07 -4.90
CA THR A 572 49.51 19.70 -4.38
C THR A 572 48.97 18.40 -4.96
N GLY A 573 49.57 17.90 -6.05
CA GLY A 573 49.10 16.71 -6.76
C GLY A 573 48.00 17.00 -7.78
N PHE A 574 47.51 18.24 -7.84
CA PHE A 574 46.54 18.71 -8.83
C PHE A 574 47.26 19.41 -9.97
N ARG A 575 47.26 18.80 -11.15
CA ARG A 575 48.03 19.25 -12.33
C ARG A 575 47.85 20.72 -12.68
N HIS A 576 46.61 21.19 -12.87
CA HIS A 576 46.39 22.59 -13.30
C HIS A 576 46.60 23.60 -12.16
N VAL A 577 46.40 23.18 -10.92
CA VAL A 577 46.71 24.01 -9.74
C VAL A 577 48.22 24.19 -9.58
N ASP A 578 48.99 23.13 -9.83
CA ASP A 578 50.44 23.15 -9.75
C ASP A 578 51.07 23.87 -10.95
N ASP A 579 50.52 23.69 -12.17
CA ASP A 579 51.04 24.28 -13.42
C ASP A 579 50.66 25.77 -13.59
N CYS A 580 49.53 26.23 -13.03
CA CYS A 580 49.02 27.61 -13.19
C CYS A 580 48.83 28.32 -11.82
N ARG A 581 49.96 28.59 -11.15
CA ARG A 581 49.97 29.14 -9.78
C ARG A 581 49.40 30.55 -9.64
N GLU A 582 49.62 31.42 -10.62
CA GLU A 582 49.08 32.79 -10.59
C GLU A 582 47.55 32.79 -10.66
N SER A 583 46.97 31.99 -11.56
CA SER A 583 45.53 31.81 -11.68
C SER A 583 44.91 31.14 -10.44
N THR A 584 45.62 30.19 -9.84
CA THR A 584 45.23 29.59 -8.55
C THR A 584 45.20 30.63 -7.44
N ALA A 585 46.24 31.46 -7.31
CA ALA A 585 46.30 32.51 -6.31
C ALA A 585 45.16 33.55 -6.48
N ALA A 586 44.80 33.88 -7.72
CA ALA A 586 43.67 34.76 -8.03
C ALA A 586 42.33 34.18 -7.55
N LEU A 587 42.13 32.86 -7.66
CA LEU A 587 40.91 32.18 -7.19
C LEU A 587 40.87 32.00 -5.66
N LEU A 588 42.02 31.75 -5.02
CA LEU A 588 42.11 31.49 -3.58
C LEU A 588 41.98 32.77 -2.73
N ARG A 589 42.52 33.92 -3.17
CA ARG A 589 42.45 35.20 -2.43
C ARG A 589 41.03 35.62 -1.98
N PRO A 590 40.00 35.65 -2.85
CA PRO A 590 38.65 36.01 -2.43
C PRO A 590 38.02 34.96 -1.50
N LEU A 591 38.36 33.67 -1.67
CA LEU A 591 37.88 32.59 -0.80
C LEU A 591 38.51 32.68 0.59
N LEU A 592 39.82 32.94 0.68
CA LEU A 592 40.55 33.18 1.93
C LEU A 592 39.95 34.37 2.70
N ASN A 593 39.62 35.47 2.02
CA ASN A 593 38.98 36.61 2.66
C ASN A 593 37.60 36.27 3.26
N ARG A 594 36.85 35.39 2.61
CA ARG A 594 35.55 34.91 3.13
C ARG A 594 35.74 33.96 4.31
N LEU A 595 36.68 33.02 4.23
CA LEU A 595 36.97 32.09 5.33
C LEU A 595 37.49 32.82 6.58
N VAL A 596 38.33 33.85 6.40
CA VAL A 596 38.82 34.67 7.52
C VAL A 596 37.70 35.45 8.19
N ARG A 597 36.70 35.91 7.43
CA ARG A 597 35.49 36.57 7.98
C ARG A 597 34.54 35.63 8.70
N LEU A 598 34.65 34.32 8.48
CA LEU A 598 33.85 33.32 9.20
C LEU A 598 34.47 32.96 10.57
N LEU A 599 35.74 33.32 10.79
CA LEU A 599 36.49 33.14 12.04
C LEU A 599 36.49 34.39 12.93
N ALA A 600 36.08 35.54 12.38
CA ALA A 600 36.03 36.84 13.06
C ALA A 600 34.57 37.14 13.44
#